data_AF-A0A3D0HLX1-F1
#
_entry.id   AF-A0A3D0HLX1-F1
#
_cell.length_a   1.000
_cell.length_b   1.000
_cell.length_c   1.000
_cell.angle_alpha   90.00
_cell.angle_beta   90.00
_cell.angle_gamma   90.00
#
_symmetry.space_group_name_H-M   'P 1'
#
loop_
_entity.id
_entity.type
_entity.pdbx_description
1 polymer ?
#
loop_
_entity_poly.entity_id
_entity_poly.type
_entity_poly.pdbx_seq_one_letter_code
_entity_poly.pdbx_strand_id
1 'polypeptide(L)'
;MECYVVQDLLPEYVEGLCREETAKEIKEHLAGCEECQRIWKNMSKNDEEPGKMELQKIQPFQKIKKEIKKDKRGKWVAIALLVLVCVVFGTLTAGQIFPALSCPSYDTIYYHHRAKQIATQLVEGDIEAVMRGMGARVTNERARGQVEFYHDTVDQIKDLQKKVFDGKDVSIQVGTVTYEQFLYSDQDFFPQTDYRTPVTITYNGKKLYLTFLFYEKNYYSMMVSDGKENFNRWGMTEEESQNEDTVHLRRMFALLDFYYCASRQDNIERLLLTHRISRITKDNIDKMRKEDLDFHTDYIVKNCNDFRPIKNGEYVSEFHTEVREKVYNILQCSVKNTLEMTDGEYDTGKKAFNATLYWTLTDRNGKKAVMTQKFYYGMSGYEPAQGTAKVYADEGFDQKLEQKLKEGF
;
A
#
# COMPACT_ATOMS: atom_id res chain seq x y z
N MET A 1 -38.99 -20.68 52.51
CA MET A 1 -38.49 -19.67 51.54
C MET A 1 -39.49 -18.53 51.39
N GLU A 2 -39.00 -17.33 51.13
CA GLU A 2 -39.82 -16.15 50.80
C GLU A 2 -40.34 -16.22 49.35
N CYS A 3 -41.50 -15.62 49.08
CA CYS A 3 -42.17 -15.75 47.78
C CYS A 3 -41.33 -15.25 46.59
N TYR A 4 -40.60 -14.14 46.73
CA TYR A 4 -39.78 -13.59 45.65
C TYR A 4 -38.63 -14.54 45.27
N VAL A 5 -38.02 -15.21 46.26
CA VAL A 5 -36.96 -16.21 46.02
C VAL A 5 -37.52 -17.41 45.28
N VAL A 6 -38.72 -17.88 45.65
CA VAL A 6 -39.37 -18.99 44.96
C VAL A 6 -39.73 -18.59 43.52
N GLN A 7 -40.25 -17.39 43.31
CA GLN A 7 -40.63 -16.91 41.97
C GLN A 7 -39.42 -16.78 41.03
N ASP A 8 -38.27 -16.32 41.53
CA ASP A 8 -37.05 -16.23 40.73
C ASP A 8 -36.49 -17.62 40.35
N LEU A 9 -36.66 -18.62 41.22
CA LEU A 9 -36.18 -19.99 41.00
C LEU A 9 -37.20 -20.90 40.30
N LEU A 10 -38.45 -20.46 40.13
CA LEU A 10 -39.52 -21.24 39.50
C LEU A 10 -39.20 -21.70 38.07
N PRO A 11 -38.58 -20.89 37.19
CA PRO A 11 -38.20 -21.32 35.85
C PRO A 11 -37.22 -22.51 35.87
N GLU A 12 -36.15 -22.41 36.66
CA GLU A 12 -35.16 -23.48 36.81
C GLU A 12 -35.76 -24.74 37.46
N TYR A 13 -36.74 -24.56 38.36
CA TYR A 13 -37.48 -25.64 38.99
C TYR A 13 -38.39 -26.39 38.01
N VAL A 14 -39.07 -25.67 37.11
CA VAL A 14 -39.89 -26.26 36.03
C VAL A 14 -39.01 -27.03 35.03
N GLU A 15 -37.82 -26.53 34.74
CA GLU A 15 -36.84 -27.17 33.85
C GLU A 15 -36.05 -28.32 34.52
N GLY A 16 -36.27 -28.58 35.81
CA GLY A 16 -35.63 -29.67 36.55
C GLY A 16 -34.13 -29.44 36.82
N LEU A 17 -33.68 -28.19 36.81
CA LEU A 17 -32.27 -27.80 36.96
C LEU A 17 -31.88 -27.47 38.41
N CYS A 18 -32.86 -27.43 39.33
CA CYS A 18 -32.59 -27.23 40.75
C CYS A 18 -31.96 -28.48 41.40
N ARG A 19 -31.04 -28.25 42.36
CA ARG A 19 -30.54 -29.31 43.26
C ARG A 19 -31.68 -29.85 44.13
N GLU A 20 -31.58 -31.11 44.56
CA GLU A 20 -32.64 -31.81 45.30
C GLU A 20 -33.11 -31.05 46.57
N GLU A 21 -32.17 -30.48 47.32
CA GLU A 21 -32.46 -29.70 48.53
C GLU A 21 -33.31 -28.46 48.23
N THR A 22 -32.92 -27.70 47.19
CA THR A 22 -33.64 -26.51 46.72
C THR A 22 -35.01 -26.86 46.12
N ALA A 23 -35.09 -27.95 45.36
CA ALA A 23 -36.33 -28.45 44.77
C ALA A 23 -37.35 -28.87 45.84
N LYS A 24 -36.87 -29.45 46.95
CA LYS A 24 -37.72 -29.83 48.08
C LYS A 24 -38.30 -28.60 48.78
N GLU A 25 -37.49 -27.58 49.06
CA GLU A 25 -37.94 -26.34 49.68
C GLU A 25 -38.93 -25.56 48.82
N ILE A 26 -38.74 -25.53 47.49
CA ILE A 26 -39.69 -24.95 46.54
C ILE A 26 -41.01 -25.72 46.56
N LYS A 27 -40.98 -27.05 46.57
CA LYS A 27 -42.17 -27.90 46.63
C LYS A 27 -42.98 -27.70 47.91
N GLU A 28 -42.30 -27.57 49.04
CA GLU A 28 -42.94 -27.28 50.34
C GLU A 28 -43.60 -25.90 50.34
N HIS A 29 -42.96 -24.89 49.74
CA HIS A 29 -43.55 -23.54 49.61
C HIS A 29 -44.77 -23.52 48.66
N LEU A 30 -44.71 -24.24 47.53
CA LEU A 30 -45.83 -24.34 46.58
C LEU A 30 -47.07 -25.04 47.18
N ALA A 31 -46.89 -25.85 48.23
CA ALA A 31 -48.00 -26.47 48.94
C ALA A 31 -48.77 -25.49 49.84
N GLY A 32 -48.15 -24.37 50.26
CA GLY A 32 -48.72 -23.40 51.20
C GLY A 32 -48.97 -22.00 50.64
N CYS A 33 -48.50 -21.70 49.42
CA CYS A 33 -48.63 -20.37 48.80
C CYS A 33 -49.41 -20.43 47.49
N GLU A 34 -50.67 -19.97 47.52
CA GLU A 34 -51.56 -19.97 46.35
C GLU A 34 -51.02 -19.11 45.20
N GLU A 35 -50.34 -18.00 45.50
CA GLU A 35 -49.82 -17.09 44.48
C GLU A 35 -48.64 -17.70 43.71
N CYS A 36 -47.67 -18.29 44.42
CA CYS A 36 -46.58 -19.00 43.79
C CYS A 36 -47.07 -20.25 43.04
N GLN A 37 -48.11 -20.93 43.56
CA GLN A 37 -48.73 -22.07 42.88
C GLN A 37 -49.42 -21.66 41.57
N ARG A 38 -50.05 -20.49 41.54
CA ARG A 38 -50.68 -19.92 40.33
C ARG A 38 -49.63 -19.60 39.27
N ILE A 39 -48.51 -18.98 39.66
CA ILE A 39 -47.39 -18.66 38.76
C ILE A 39 -46.77 -19.95 38.20
N TRP A 40 -46.49 -20.92 39.06
CA TRP A 40 -45.99 -22.23 38.66
C TRP A 40 -46.93 -22.94 37.68
N LYS A 41 -48.24 -22.98 37.96
CA LYS A 41 -49.24 -23.58 37.05
C LYS A 41 -49.31 -22.86 35.71
N ASN A 42 -49.11 -21.55 35.66
CA ASN A 42 -49.07 -20.81 34.40
C ASN A 42 -47.82 -21.14 33.58
N MET A 43 -46.68 -21.40 34.23
CA MET A 43 -45.45 -21.83 33.57
C MET A 43 -45.55 -23.29 33.09
N SER A 44 -46.06 -24.20 33.94
CA SER A 44 -46.24 -25.62 33.59
C SER A 44 -47.37 -25.88 32.59
N LYS A 45 -48.33 -24.96 32.43
CA LYS A 45 -49.38 -25.04 31.40
C LYS A 45 -48.88 -24.83 29.98
N ASN A 46 -47.66 -24.33 29.80
CA ASN A 46 -47.07 -24.25 28.47
C ASN A 46 -46.52 -25.58 27.96
N ASP A 47 -46.43 -26.62 28.81
CA ASP A 47 -45.74 -27.86 28.40
C ASP A 47 -46.56 -29.14 28.29
N GLU A 48 -47.76 -29.33 28.85
CA GLU A 48 -48.51 -30.60 28.59
C GLU A 48 -50.06 -30.49 28.58
N GLU A 49 -50.67 -30.43 27.39
CA GLU A 49 -51.67 -31.44 26.96
C GLU A 49 -51.81 -31.51 25.42
N PRO A 50 -51.82 -32.73 24.84
CA PRO A 50 -51.80 -32.98 23.40
C PRO A 50 -53.22 -32.93 22.80
N GLY A 51 -53.70 -31.71 22.54
CA GLY A 51 -54.97 -31.47 21.85
C GLY A 51 -54.80 -31.47 20.33
N LYS A 52 -55.45 -32.41 19.65
CA LYS A 52 -55.59 -32.49 18.19
C LYS A 52 -56.07 -31.15 17.60
N MET A 53 -55.15 -30.34 17.12
CA MET A 53 -55.37 -29.46 15.98
C MET A 53 -54.44 -29.95 14.87
N GLU A 54 -55.02 -30.11 13.69
CA GLU A 54 -54.44 -30.77 12.54
C GLU A 54 -52.95 -30.45 12.38
N LEU A 55 -52.11 -31.44 12.68
CA LEU A 55 -50.85 -31.59 11.98
C LEU A 55 -51.21 -31.72 10.50
N GLN A 56 -51.38 -30.58 9.82
CA GLN A 56 -50.90 -30.46 8.45
C GLN A 56 -49.52 -31.07 8.52
N LYS A 57 -49.43 -32.27 7.94
CA LYS A 57 -48.22 -33.03 7.74
C LYS A 57 -47.20 -32.08 7.12
N ILE A 58 -46.41 -31.39 7.96
CA ILE A 58 -45.15 -30.80 7.57
C ILE A 58 -44.25 -32.02 7.34
N GLN A 59 -44.43 -32.59 6.15
CA GLN A 59 -43.65 -33.65 5.52
C GLN A 59 -42.45 -33.12 4.70
N PRO A 60 -41.64 -32.12 5.11
CA PRO A 60 -40.30 -32.01 4.55
C PRO A 60 -39.41 -33.14 5.09
N PHE A 61 -39.37 -33.40 6.40
CA PHE A 61 -38.26 -34.16 7.00
C PHE A 61 -38.43 -35.68 7.10
N GLN A 62 -39.65 -36.22 7.09
CA GLN A 62 -39.85 -37.69 7.06
C GLN A 62 -39.82 -38.28 5.63
N LYS A 63 -40.15 -37.49 4.60
CA LYS A 63 -39.89 -37.85 3.20
C LYS A 63 -38.38 -37.81 2.91
N ILE A 64 -37.66 -36.84 3.45
CA ILE A 64 -36.20 -36.81 3.42
C ILE A 64 -35.60 -38.08 4.06
N LYS A 65 -36.06 -38.54 5.25
CA LYS A 65 -35.55 -39.80 5.84
C LYS A 65 -35.95 -41.10 5.09
N LYS A 66 -37.10 -41.15 4.39
CA LYS A 66 -37.55 -42.34 3.64
C LYS A 66 -37.10 -42.36 2.18
N GLU A 67 -36.85 -41.21 1.55
CA GLU A 67 -36.31 -41.12 0.18
C GLU A 67 -34.79 -41.13 0.15
N ILE A 68 -34.10 -40.54 1.14
CA ILE A 68 -32.64 -40.72 1.32
C ILE A 68 -32.31 -42.19 1.64
N LYS A 69 -33.26 -42.99 2.16
CA LYS A 69 -33.06 -44.45 2.36
C LYS A 69 -33.12 -45.27 1.07
N LYS A 70 -33.73 -44.78 -0.01
CA LYS A 70 -33.84 -45.51 -1.28
C LYS A 70 -32.74 -45.15 -2.27
N ASP A 71 -32.21 -43.94 -2.21
CA ASP A 71 -31.17 -43.51 -3.13
C ASP A 71 -29.78 -43.52 -2.48
N LYS A 72 -29.14 -44.70 -2.47
CA LYS A 72 -27.74 -44.84 -2.04
C LYS A 72 -26.85 -43.83 -2.78
N ARG A 73 -27.18 -43.50 -4.03
CA ARG A 73 -26.48 -42.51 -4.87
C ARG A 73 -26.53 -41.11 -4.26
N GLY A 74 -27.69 -40.65 -3.76
CA GLY A 74 -27.81 -39.32 -3.14
C GLY A 74 -26.96 -39.15 -1.88
N LYS A 75 -26.83 -40.21 -1.06
CA LYS A 75 -25.91 -40.22 0.10
C LYS A 75 -24.45 -40.16 -0.33
N TRP A 76 -24.05 -40.96 -1.32
CA TRP A 76 -22.69 -40.95 -1.85
C TRP A 76 -22.33 -39.60 -2.50
N VAL A 77 -23.28 -38.96 -3.19
CA VAL A 77 -23.12 -37.61 -3.74
C VAL A 77 -22.94 -36.59 -2.62
N ALA A 78 -23.75 -36.64 -1.56
CA ALA A 78 -23.61 -35.74 -0.42
C ALA A 78 -22.27 -35.92 0.33
N ILE A 79 -21.85 -37.17 0.54
CA ILE A 79 -20.54 -37.48 1.14
C ILE A 79 -19.40 -37.01 0.23
N ALA A 80 -19.48 -37.24 -1.08
CA ALA A 80 -18.48 -36.78 -2.04
C ALA A 80 -18.37 -35.25 -2.07
N LEU A 81 -19.51 -34.54 -2.02
CA LEU A 81 -19.54 -33.08 -1.91
C LEU A 81 -18.90 -32.60 -0.59
N LEU A 82 -19.22 -33.24 0.53
CA LEU A 82 -18.62 -32.89 1.83
C LEU A 82 -17.11 -33.11 1.83
N VAL A 83 -16.64 -34.24 1.29
CA VAL A 83 -15.21 -34.52 1.14
C VAL A 83 -14.55 -33.48 0.23
N LEU A 84 -15.17 -33.13 -0.90
CA LEU A 84 -14.67 -32.08 -1.79
C LEU A 84 -14.52 -30.74 -1.06
N VAL A 85 -15.54 -30.34 -0.29
CA VAL A 85 -15.49 -29.12 0.53
C VAL A 85 -14.34 -29.21 1.54
N CYS A 86 -14.23 -30.30 2.31
CA CYS A 86 -13.14 -30.48 3.26
C CYS A 86 -11.75 -30.45 2.61
N VAL A 87 -11.60 -31.01 1.40
CA VAL A 87 -10.34 -30.95 0.64
C VAL A 87 -10.03 -29.51 0.23
N VAL A 88 -11.00 -28.78 -0.33
CA VAL A 88 -10.81 -27.38 -0.72
C VAL A 88 -10.42 -26.53 0.49
N PHE A 89 -11.21 -26.54 1.55
CA PHE A 89 -10.92 -25.77 2.77
C PHE A 89 -9.59 -26.22 3.41
N GLY A 90 -9.32 -27.52 3.45
CA GLY A 90 -8.06 -28.08 3.94
C GLY A 90 -6.86 -27.54 3.17
N THR A 91 -6.91 -27.57 1.83
CA THR A 91 -5.83 -27.03 0.98
C THR A 91 -5.61 -25.52 1.20
N LEU A 92 -6.70 -24.73 1.28
CA LEU A 92 -6.60 -23.29 1.53
C LEU A 92 -6.03 -22.99 2.92
N THR A 93 -6.43 -23.74 3.95
CA THR A 93 -5.86 -23.58 5.30
C THR A 93 -4.39 -24.00 5.36
N ALA A 94 -3.99 -25.07 4.67
CA ALA A 94 -2.60 -25.48 4.59
C ALA A 94 -1.74 -24.41 3.88
N GLY A 95 -2.21 -23.87 2.76
CA GLY A 95 -1.53 -22.76 2.07
C GLY A 95 -1.49 -21.47 2.89
N GLN A 96 -2.47 -21.23 3.76
CA GLN A 96 -2.46 -20.07 4.68
C GLN A 96 -1.42 -20.22 5.79
N ILE A 97 -1.26 -21.43 6.34
CA ILE A 97 -0.29 -21.71 7.40
C ILE A 97 1.14 -21.81 6.84
N PHE A 98 1.28 -22.37 5.63
CA PHE A 98 2.55 -22.60 4.96
C PHE A 98 2.55 -21.90 3.59
N PRO A 99 2.68 -20.57 3.55
CA PRO A 99 2.57 -19.79 2.31
C PRO A 99 3.73 -20.04 1.32
N ALA A 100 4.79 -20.71 1.75
CA ALA A 100 5.87 -21.20 0.87
C ALA A 100 5.49 -22.44 0.05
N LEU A 101 4.38 -23.12 0.37
CA LEU A 101 3.88 -24.22 -0.44
C LEU A 101 3.24 -23.68 -1.72
N SER A 102 3.41 -24.39 -2.84
CA SER A 102 2.83 -24.01 -4.14
C SER A 102 1.31 -24.25 -4.25
N CYS A 103 0.60 -24.44 -3.13
CA CYS A 103 -0.84 -24.63 -3.11
C CYS A 103 -1.60 -23.32 -2.87
N PRO A 104 -2.83 -23.18 -3.39
CA PRO A 104 -3.64 -21.99 -3.14
C PRO A 104 -3.92 -21.77 -1.65
N SER A 105 -3.95 -20.51 -1.23
CA SER A 105 -4.42 -20.03 0.08
C SER A 105 -5.55 -19.01 -0.08
N TYR A 106 -6.23 -18.66 1.02
CA TYR A 106 -7.22 -17.57 1.01
C TYR A 106 -6.61 -16.25 0.53
N ASP A 107 -5.39 -15.95 0.97
CA ASP A 107 -4.67 -14.75 0.55
C ASP A 107 -4.33 -14.79 -0.94
N THR A 108 -3.89 -15.91 -1.51
CA THR A 108 -3.63 -15.99 -2.97
C THR A 108 -4.87 -15.72 -3.81
N ILE A 109 -6.05 -16.20 -3.38
CA ILE A 109 -7.32 -15.93 -4.05
C ILE A 109 -7.69 -14.45 -3.89
N TYR A 110 -7.56 -13.91 -2.68
CA TYR A 110 -7.85 -12.52 -2.37
C TYR A 110 -6.99 -11.57 -3.21
N TYR A 111 -5.67 -11.75 -3.24
CA TYR A 111 -4.76 -10.89 -3.98
C TYR A 111 -4.87 -11.05 -5.49
N HIS A 112 -5.20 -12.25 -5.98
CA HIS A 112 -5.55 -12.42 -7.39
C HIS A 112 -6.76 -11.57 -7.78
N HIS A 113 -7.85 -11.65 -7.01
CA HIS A 113 -9.05 -10.84 -7.24
C HIS A 113 -8.76 -9.35 -7.08
N ARG A 114 -8.01 -8.97 -6.04
CA ARG A 114 -7.67 -7.57 -5.75
C ARG A 114 -6.81 -6.96 -6.86
N ALA A 115 -5.80 -7.66 -7.35
CA ALA A 115 -4.97 -7.19 -8.46
C ALA A 115 -5.78 -7.02 -9.76
N LYS A 116 -6.69 -7.97 -10.05
CA LYS A 116 -7.62 -7.83 -11.18
C LYS A 116 -8.50 -6.59 -11.04
N GLN A 117 -9.06 -6.36 -9.85
CA GLN A 117 -9.90 -5.20 -9.56
C GLN A 117 -9.12 -3.90 -9.75
N ILE A 118 -7.92 -3.78 -9.19
CA ILE A 118 -7.09 -2.57 -9.31
C ILE A 118 -6.72 -2.30 -10.77
N ALA A 119 -6.31 -3.34 -11.52
CA ALA A 119 -6.02 -3.21 -12.93
C ALA A 119 -7.26 -2.77 -13.74
N THR A 120 -8.44 -3.26 -13.37
CA THR A 120 -9.72 -2.85 -13.98
C THR A 120 -10.00 -1.38 -13.68
N GLN A 121 -9.84 -0.94 -12.43
CA GLN A 121 -9.98 0.46 -12.01
C GLN A 121 -9.03 1.38 -12.77
N LEU A 122 -7.78 0.97 -12.97
CA LEU A 122 -6.82 1.71 -13.77
C LEU A 122 -7.27 1.85 -15.23
N VAL A 123 -7.77 0.76 -15.84
CA VAL A 123 -8.24 0.75 -17.23
C VAL A 123 -9.52 1.56 -17.41
N GLU A 124 -10.44 1.53 -16.43
CA GLU A 124 -11.71 2.26 -16.46
C GLU A 124 -11.56 3.74 -16.05
N GLY A 125 -10.41 4.14 -15.52
CA GLY A 125 -10.15 5.52 -15.09
C GLY A 125 -10.61 5.87 -13.68
N ASP A 126 -10.89 4.87 -12.82
CA ASP A 126 -11.10 5.04 -11.38
C ASP A 126 -9.75 5.24 -10.64
N ILE A 127 -9.06 6.31 -11.03
CA ILE A 127 -7.71 6.64 -10.56
C ILE A 127 -7.69 6.97 -9.06
N GLU A 128 -8.77 7.51 -8.53
CA GLU A 128 -8.86 7.83 -7.11
C GLU A 128 -8.80 6.57 -6.25
N ALA A 129 -9.52 5.50 -6.63
CA ALA A 129 -9.45 4.23 -5.94
C ALA A 129 -8.07 3.58 -6.08
N VAL A 130 -7.45 3.69 -7.26
CA VAL A 130 -6.08 3.21 -7.48
C VAL A 130 -5.11 3.93 -6.55
N MET A 131 -5.12 5.27 -6.51
CA MET A 131 -4.20 6.04 -5.68
C MET A 131 -4.47 5.86 -4.17
N ARG A 132 -5.73 5.67 -3.77
CA ARG A 132 -6.10 5.41 -2.36
C ARG A 132 -5.52 4.08 -1.87
N GLY A 133 -5.56 3.04 -2.70
CA GLY A 133 -5.00 1.73 -2.37
C GLY A 133 -3.47 1.71 -2.26
N MET A 134 -2.78 2.72 -2.79
CA MET A 134 -1.32 2.81 -2.72
C MET A 134 -0.78 3.27 -1.36
N GLY A 135 -1.64 3.48 -0.36
CA GLY A 135 -1.23 3.77 1.02
C GLY A 135 -0.64 5.17 1.23
N ALA A 136 -0.82 6.05 0.27
CA ALA A 136 -0.49 7.46 0.37
C ALA A 136 -1.32 8.12 1.49
N ARG A 137 -0.70 8.33 2.66
CA ARG A 137 -1.33 9.08 3.76
C ARG A 137 -1.24 10.56 3.41
N VAL A 138 -2.37 11.16 3.07
CA VAL A 138 -2.53 12.62 3.20
C VAL A 138 -2.46 12.89 4.70
N THR A 139 -1.28 13.23 5.23
CA THR A 139 -1.12 13.44 6.67
C THR A 139 -1.82 14.73 7.07
N ASN A 140 -2.83 14.57 7.93
CA ASN A 140 -3.95 15.48 8.14
C ASN A 140 -3.63 16.89 8.70
N GLU A 141 -2.37 17.21 9.00
CA GLU A 141 -2.02 18.49 9.64
C GLU A 141 -1.31 19.50 8.71
N ARG A 142 -0.95 19.11 7.48
CA ARG A 142 -0.36 19.97 6.42
C ARG A 142 -1.26 20.11 5.17
N ALA A 143 -2.55 19.84 5.33
CA ALA A 143 -3.41 19.22 4.32
C ALA A 143 -3.82 20.05 3.09
N ARG A 144 -3.86 21.39 3.12
CA ARG A 144 -4.46 22.15 1.99
C ARG A 144 -3.70 21.91 0.67
N GLY A 145 -2.37 22.01 0.70
CA GLY A 145 -1.54 21.80 -0.48
C GLY A 145 -1.46 20.34 -0.95
N GLN A 146 -1.56 19.38 -0.03
CA GLN A 146 -1.54 17.95 -0.39
C GLN A 146 -2.86 17.49 -1.03
N VAL A 147 -4.00 18.05 -0.63
CA VAL A 147 -5.31 17.76 -1.23
C VAL A 147 -5.38 18.32 -2.65
N GLU A 148 -4.95 19.56 -2.85
CA GLU A 148 -4.89 20.18 -4.19
C GLU A 148 -3.92 19.41 -5.11
N PHE A 149 -2.72 19.09 -4.61
CA PHE A 149 -1.77 18.23 -5.32
C PHE A 149 -2.35 16.86 -5.68
N TYR A 150 -3.08 16.22 -4.77
CA TYR A 150 -3.75 14.94 -5.02
C TYR A 150 -4.74 15.04 -6.18
N HIS A 151 -5.64 16.02 -6.13
CA HIS A 151 -6.64 16.21 -7.18
C HIS A 151 -6.01 16.54 -8.54
N ASP A 152 -5.00 17.44 -8.56
CA ASP A 152 -4.27 17.78 -9.77
C ASP A 152 -3.51 16.59 -10.39
N THR A 153 -3.03 15.68 -9.54
CA THR A 153 -2.36 14.44 -9.96
C THR A 153 -3.38 13.44 -10.51
N VAL A 154 -4.51 13.25 -9.81
CA VAL A 154 -5.61 12.39 -10.24
C VAL A 154 -6.11 12.81 -11.62
N ASP A 155 -6.34 14.11 -11.84
CA ASP A 155 -6.89 14.63 -13.09
C ASP A 155 -5.94 14.43 -14.28
N GLN A 156 -4.63 14.60 -14.06
CA GLN A 156 -3.63 14.33 -15.10
C GLN A 156 -3.51 12.85 -15.42
N ILE A 157 -3.54 11.97 -14.41
CA ILE A 157 -3.52 10.53 -14.63
C ILE A 157 -4.79 10.10 -15.35
N LYS A 158 -5.97 10.66 -15.04
CA LYS A 158 -7.23 10.41 -15.78
C LYS A 158 -7.12 10.83 -17.24
N ASP A 159 -6.57 12.00 -17.55
CA ASP A 159 -6.35 12.45 -18.94
C ASP A 159 -5.39 11.52 -19.70
N LEU A 160 -4.31 11.08 -19.07
CA LEU A 160 -3.36 10.15 -19.67
C LEU A 160 -3.95 8.75 -19.86
N GLN A 161 -4.68 8.24 -18.86
CA GLN A 161 -5.40 6.98 -18.91
C GLN A 161 -6.36 6.95 -20.11
N LYS A 162 -7.13 8.02 -20.33
CA LYS A 162 -8.04 8.12 -21.49
C LYS A 162 -7.30 7.96 -22.82
N LYS A 163 -6.17 8.65 -22.98
CA LYS A 163 -5.33 8.53 -24.20
C LYS A 163 -4.79 7.10 -24.40
N VAL A 164 -4.55 6.39 -23.30
CA VAL A 164 -4.01 5.02 -23.33
C VAL A 164 -5.08 3.96 -23.58
N PHE A 165 -6.24 4.02 -22.93
CA PHE A 165 -7.21 2.91 -22.92
C PHE A 165 -8.59 3.23 -23.48
N ASP A 166 -9.00 4.50 -23.55
CA ASP A 166 -10.39 4.85 -23.90
C ASP A 166 -10.74 4.44 -25.34
N GLY A 167 -11.92 3.84 -25.51
CA GLY A 167 -12.39 3.29 -26.78
C GLY A 167 -11.57 2.10 -27.34
N LYS A 168 -10.63 1.53 -26.58
CA LYS A 168 -9.79 0.39 -27.01
C LYS A 168 -10.31 -0.92 -26.43
N ASP A 169 -10.13 -2.01 -27.16
CA ASP A 169 -10.35 -3.36 -26.63
C ASP A 169 -9.23 -3.70 -25.64
N VAL A 170 -9.62 -4.00 -24.39
CA VAL A 170 -8.70 -4.26 -23.28
C VAL A 170 -9.06 -5.57 -22.60
N SER A 171 -8.03 -6.42 -22.38
CA SER A 171 -8.17 -7.63 -21.58
C SER A 171 -7.12 -7.66 -20.46
N ILE A 172 -7.51 -8.23 -19.32
CA ILE A 172 -6.69 -8.28 -18.11
C ILE A 172 -6.50 -9.75 -17.70
N GLN A 173 -5.25 -10.16 -17.57
CA GLN A 173 -4.86 -11.48 -17.07
C GLN A 173 -4.02 -11.32 -15.81
N VAL A 174 -4.38 -12.02 -14.75
CA VAL A 174 -3.61 -12.06 -13.51
C VAL A 174 -2.82 -13.35 -13.48
N GLY A 175 -1.51 -13.24 -13.28
CA GLY A 175 -0.62 -14.39 -13.17
C GLY A 175 -0.64 -15.03 -11.78
N THR A 176 0.34 -15.90 -11.54
CA THR A 176 0.48 -16.61 -10.26
C THR A 176 0.82 -15.64 -9.14
N VAL A 177 0.04 -15.69 -8.05
CA VAL A 177 0.33 -14.94 -6.83
C VAL A 177 1.41 -15.66 -6.05
N THR A 178 2.52 -14.97 -5.75
CA THR A 178 3.66 -15.54 -5.03
C THR A 178 3.84 -14.86 -3.69
N TYR A 179 3.98 -15.66 -2.63
CA TYR A 179 4.40 -15.16 -1.33
C TYR A 179 5.91 -14.86 -1.37
N GLU A 180 6.31 -13.62 -1.07
CA GLU A 180 7.71 -13.21 -1.03
C GLU A 180 8.08 -12.79 0.38
N GLN A 181 8.70 -13.69 1.16
CA GLN A 181 9.22 -13.34 2.47
C GLN A 181 10.57 -12.62 2.31
N PHE A 182 10.57 -11.29 2.30
CA PHE A 182 11.83 -10.55 2.38
C PHE A 182 12.38 -10.62 3.81
N LEU A 183 13.46 -11.36 3.99
CA LEU A 183 14.36 -11.23 5.14
C LEU A 183 15.33 -10.10 4.82
N TYR A 184 15.28 -8.98 5.54
CA TYR A 184 16.44 -8.08 5.58
C TYR A 184 16.84 -7.72 7.00
N SER A 185 18.17 -7.73 7.16
CA SER A 185 18.95 -7.24 8.28
C SER A 185 18.79 -5.74 8.42
N ASP A 186 18.49 -5.31 9.64
CA ASP A 186 18.75 -4.01 10.26
C ASP A 186 18.79 -2.76 9.33
N GLN A 187 17.75 -1.93 9.49
CA GLN A 187 17.68 -0.47 9.30
C GLN A 187 16.89 0.13 8.13
N ASP A 188 16.19 -0.61 7.27
CA ASP A 188 15.28 0.00 6.30
C ASP A 188 13.82 -0.48 6.39
N PHE A 189 12.98 0.48 6.76
CA PHE A 189 11.58 0.42 7.17
C PHE A 189 10.60 0.18 6.00
N PHE A 190 10.88 -0.83 5.15
CA PHE A 190 9.90 -1.28 4.17
C PHE A 190 8.95 -2.30 4.81
N PRO A 191 7.62 -2.13 4.70
CA PRO A 191 6.69 -3.14 5.19
C PRO A 191 6.96 -4.47 4.47
N GLN A 192 6.85 -5.56 5.22
CA GLN A 192 6.93 -6.93 4.70
C GLN A 192 6.01 -7.02 3.49
N THR A 193 6.53 -7.30 2.29
CA THR A 193 5.64 -7.64 1.18
C THR A 193 5.01 -8.98 1.55
N ASP A 194 3.69 -9.04 1.62
CA ASP A 194 3.03 -10.31 1.87
C ASP A 194 2.96 -11.10 0.56
N TYR A 195 2.59 -10.44 -0.55
CA TYR A 195 2.35 -11.12 -1.82
C TYR A 195 2.68 -10.25 -3.04
N ARG A 196 3.34 -10.89 -4.02
CA ARG A 196 3.59 -10.35 -5.35
C ARG A 196 2.57 -10.93 -6.33
N THR A 197 1.93 -10.07 -7.11
CA THR A 197 0.92 -10.46 -8.10
C THR A 197 1.20 -9.81 -9.45
N PRO A 198 1.69 -10.56 -10.45
CA PRO A 198 1.86 -10.05 -11.80
C PRO A 198 0.51 -9.94 -12.52
N VAL A 199 0.34 -8.89 -13.31
CA VAL A 199 -0.84 -8.64 -14.14
C VAL A 199 -0.40 -8.23 -15.54
N THR A 200 -1.03 -8.81 -16.55
CA THR A 200 -0.85 -8.42 -17.95
C THR A 200 -2.12 -7.74 -18.44
N ILE A 201 -2.00 -6.49 -18.86
CA ILE A 201 -3.06 -5.73 -19.53
C ILE A 201 -2.74 -5.74 -21.03
N THR A 202 -3.60 -6.36 -21.83
CA THR A 202 -3.47 -6.35 -23.29
C THR A 202 -4.42 -5.32 -23.87
N TYR A 203 -3.92 -4.39 -24.65
CA TYR A 203 -4.69 -3.29 -25.24
C TYR A 203 -4.16 -2.99 -26.66
N ASN A 204 -5.05 -2.91 -27.65
CA ASN A 204 -4.68 -2.62 -29.05
C ASN A 204 -3.49 -3.46 -29.58
N GLY A 205 -3.48 -4.77 -29.28
CA GLY A 205 -2.40 -5.68 -29.67
C GLY A 205 -1.09 -5.53 -28.88
N LYS A 206 -0.99 -4.57 -27.95
CA LYS A 206 0.15 -4.34 -27.06
C LYS A 206 -0.09 -4.98 -25.71
N LYS A 207 1.00 -5.27 -24.98
CA LYS A 207 0.96 -5.80 -23.62
C LYS A 207 1.66 -4.85 -22.66
N LEU A 208 1.00 -4.56 -21.55
CA LEU A 208 1.54 -3.88 -20.38
C LEU A 208 1.64 -4.91 -19.26
N TYR A 209 2.86 -5.10 -18.74
CA TYR A 209 3.10 -5.96 -17.59
C TYR A 209 3.20 -5.10 -16.34
N LEU A 210 2.36 -5.40 -15.36
CA LEU A 210 2.34 -4.79 -14.05
C LEU A 210 2.68 -5.83 -13.00
N THR A 211 3.27 -5.38 -11.90
CA THR A 211 3.45 -6.18 -10.70
C THR A 211 2.92 -5.39 -9.51
N PHE A 212 1.94 -5.97 -8.81
CA PHE A 212 1.46 -5.46 -7.54
C PHE A 212 2.21 -6.13 -6.39
N LEU A 213 2.74 -5.34 -5.47
CA LEU A 213 3.26 -5.81 -4.19
C LEU A 213 2.29 -5.38 -3.11
N PHE A 214 1.65 -6.33 -2.44
CA PHE A 214 0.67 -6.05 -1.40
C PHE A 214 1.29 -6.04 0.00
N TYR A 215 0.81 -5.11 0.83
CA TYR A 215 1.22 -4.91 2.22
C TYR A 215 -0.01 -4.79 3.11
N GLU A 216 -0.04 -5.48 4.25
CA GLU A 216 -1.08 -5.33 5.29
C GLU A 216 -2.53 -5.45 4.76
N LYS A 217 -2.75 -6.31 3.75
CA LYS A 217 -4.03 -6.57 3.04
C LYS A 217 -4.67 -5.41 2.28
N ASN A 218 -4.42 -4.16 2.66
CA ASN A 218 -5.11 -2.99 2.15
C ASN A 218 -4.25 -2.08 1.28
N TYR A 219 -2.93 -2.19 1.39
CA TYR A 219 -1.99 -1.33 0.68
C TYR A 219 -1.27 -2.10 -0.41
N TYR A 220 -0.84 -1.39 -1.44
CA TYR A 220 0.05 -1.95 -2.45
C TYR A 220 1.00 -0.92 -3.04
N SER A 221 2.10 -1.40 -3.59
CA SER A 221 2.86 -0.68 -4.60
C SER A 221 2.58 -1.31 -5.96
N MET A 222 2.58 -0.48 -6.99
CA MET A 222 2.35 -0.90 -8.36
C MET A 222 3.58 -0.54 -9.18
N MET A 223 4.12 -1.52 -9.89
CA MET A 223 5.32 -1.35 -10.71
C MET A 223 5.04 -1.81 -12.13
N VAL A 224 5.63 -1.14 -13.11
CA VAL A 224 5.70 -1.64 -14.49
C VAL A 224 6.88 -2.61 -14.57
N SER A 225 6.68 -3.77 -15.21
CA SER A 225 7.75 -4.75 -15.45
C SER A 225 7.99 -4.95 -16.95
N ASP A 226 9.15 -5.49 -17.30
CA ASP A 226 9.53 -5.84 -18.68
C ASP A 226 8.97 -7.22 -19.11
N GLY A 227 8.07 -7.80 -18.31
CA GLY A 227 7.53 -9.14 -18.52
C GLY A 227 8.53 -10.27 -18.19
N LYS A 228 9.74 -9.96 -17.74
CA LYS A 228 10.71 -10.94 -17.21
C LYS A 228 10.65 -10.92 -15.68
N GLU A 229 11.03 -12.04 -15.05
CA GLU A 229 10.96 -12.20 -13.59
C GLU A 229 11.91 -11.27 -12.81
N ASN A 230 12.91 -10.70 -13.50
CA ASN A 230 13.91 -9.81 -12.92
C ASN A 230 13.41 -8.36 -12.79
N PHE A 231 13.70 -7.77 -11.64
CA PHE A 231 13.31 -6.41 -11.26
C PHE A 231 14.00 -5.36 -12.15
N ASN A 232 13.41 -5.02 -13.29
CA ASN A 232 13.81 -3.87 -14.11
C ASN A 232 12.70 -2.84 -14.08
N ARG A 233 12.96 -1.71 -13.41
CA ARG A 233 11.97 -0.65 -13.18
C ARG A 233 11.38 -0.11 -14.48
N TRP A 234 12.14 -0.08 -15.58
CA TRP A 234 11.67 0.14 -16.96
C TRP A 234 12.76 -0.35 -17.93
N GLY A 235 12.47 -1.34 -18.78
CA GLY A 235 13.39 -1.87 -19.79
C GLY A 235 12.88 -1.66 -21.21
N MET A 236 12.46 -0.43 -21.56
CA MET A 236 12.04 -0.10 -22.93
C MET A 236 13.21 0.38 -23.78
N THR A 237 13.19 0.09 -25.07
CA THR A 237 14.17 0.64 -26.02
C THR A 237 13.88 2.12 -26.33
N GLU A 238 14.85 2.86 -26.84
CA GLU A 238 14.71 4.28 -27.22
C GLU A 238 13.62 4.51 -28.29
N GLU A 239 13.43 3.55 -29.18
CA GLU A 239 12.40 3.61 -30.22
C GLU A 239 10.99 3.49 -29.60
N GLU A 240 10.85 2.60 -28.61
CA GLU A 240 9.64 2.51 -27.80
C GLU A 240 9.43 3.74 -26.91
N SER A 241 10.49 4.48 -26.57
CA SER A 241 10.46 5.69 -25.72
C SER A 241 9.97 6.96 -26.43
N GLN A 242 9.96 6.96 -27.77
CA GLN A 242 9.49 8.09 -28.58
C GLN A 242 8.16 7.86 -29.28
N ASN A 243 7.65 6.63 -29.25
CA ASN A 243 6.35 6.30 -29.80
C ASN A 243 5.23 7.04 -29.03
N GLU A 244 4.40 7.81 -29.73
CA GLU A 244 3.27 8.54 -29.15
C GLU A 244 2.29 7.61 -28.42
N ASP A 245 2.18 6.36 -28.86
CA ASP A 245 1.29 5.38 -28.23
C ASP A 245 1.76 4.97 -26.81
N THR A 246 3.04 5.13 -26.49
CA THR A 246 3.65 4.70 -25.22
C THR A 246 4.01 5.87 -24.31
N VAL A 247 4.07 7.10 -24.85
CA VAL A 247 4.45 8.30 -24.08
C VAL A 247 3.42 8.63 -23.00
N HIS A 248 2.13 8.46 -23.31
CA HIS A 248 1.06 8.71 -22.34
C HIS A 248 1.09 7.70 -21.20
N LEU A 249 1.32 6.43 -21.54
CA LEU A 249 1.48 5.34 -20.57
C LEU A 249 2.66 5.60 -19.62
N ARG A 250 3.82 5.97 -20.15
CA ARG A 250 4.99 6.33 -19.34
C ARG A 250 4.71 7.47 -18.37
N ARG A 251 4.13 8.57 -18.88
CA ARG A 251 3.79 9.73 -18.04
C ARG A 251 2.82 9.34 -16.93
N MET A 252 1.83 8.51 -17.23
CA MET A 252 0.85 8.05 -16.26
C MET A 252 1.50 7.31 -15.10
N PHE A 253 2.38 6.35 -15.40
CA PHE A 253 3.07 5.57 -14.37
C PHE A 253 4.17 6.36 -13.64
N ALA A 254 4.83 7.31 -14.29
CA ALA A 254 5.75 8.23 -13.62
C ALA A 254 5.01 9.06 -12.55
N LEU A 255 3.82 9.58 -12.86
CA LEU A 255 2.99 10.31 -11.90
C LEU A 255 2.52 9.43 -10.73
N LEU A 256 2.15 8.17 -11.00
CA LEU A 256 1.76 7.21 -9.96
C LEU A 256 2.94 6.87 -9.02
N ASP A 257 4.13 6.65 -9.57
CA ASP A 257 5.36 6.41 -8.79
C ASP A 257 5.77 7.66 -7.99
N PHE A 258 5.68 8.85 -8.59
CA PHE A 258 5.89 10.11 -7.88
C PHE A 258 4.96 10.23 -6.68
N TYR A 259 3.67 10.03 -6.89
CA TYR A 259 2.68 10.16 -5.83
C TYR A 259 2.92 9.14 -4.71
N TYR A 260 3.24 7.90 -5.07
CA TYR A 260 3.61 6.86 -4.10
C TYR A 260 4.83 7.26 -3.27
N CYS A 261 5.85 7.86 -3.89
CA CYS A 261 7.04 8.31 -3.20
C CYS A 261 6.79 9.58 -2.38
N ALA A 262 6.16 10.61 -2.97
CA ALA A 262 5.95 11.92 -2.36
C ALA A 262 4.97 11.92 -1.19
N SER A 263 3.99 11.01 -1.21
CA SER A 263 3.02 10.85 -0.11
C SER A 263 3.64 10.23 1.16
N ARG A 264 4.85 9.68 1.06
CA ARG A 264 5.65 9.27 2.21
C ARG A 264 6.69 10.36 2.43
N GLN A 265 6.43 11.29 3.35
CA GLN A 265 7.31 12.45 3.64
C GLN A 265 8.81 12.07 3.76
N ASP A 266 9.11 10.90 4.32
CA ASP A 266 10.49 10.39 4.46
C ASP A 266 11.18 10.10 3.12
N ASN A 267 10.43 9.92 2.03
CA ASN A 267 10.95 9.50 0.74
C ASN A 267 11.40 10.63 -0.18
N ILE A 268 11.03 11.90 0.04
CA ILE A 268 11.56 13.03 -0.76
C ILE A 268 12.91 13.47 -0.22
N GLU A 269 13.00 13.58 1.11
CA GLU A 269 14.27 13.72 1.81
C GLU A 269 15.17 12.54 1.44
N ARG A 270 14.68 11.29 1.49
CA ARG A 270 15.42 10.17 0.89
C ARG A 270 15.65 10.38 -0.61
N LEU A 271 14.74 10.67 -1.52
CA LEU A 271 15.03 10.74 -2.97
C LEU A 271 16.17 11.72 -3.32
N LEU A 272 16.30 12.80 -2.54
CA LEU A 272 17.44 13.72 -2.62
C LEU A 272 18.67 13.29 -1.80
N LEU A 273 18.49 12.46 -0.76
CA LEU A 273 19.52 12.06 0.22
C LEU A 273 19.79 10.54 0.38
N THR A 274 19.16 9.63 -0.40
CA THR A 274 18.92 8.23 0.04
C THR A 274 20.22 7.48 0.15
N HIS A 275 21.29 7.93 -0.53
CA HIS A 275 22.61 7.46 -0.21
C HIS A 275 23.64 8.60 -0.07
N ARG A 276 23.97 8.84 1.21
CA ARG A 276 25.27 9.29 1.72
C ARG A 276 25.64 10.77 1.55
N ILE A 277 25.05 11.58 0.68
CA ILE A 277 25.54 12.97 0.45
C ILE A 277 25.52 13.85 1.71
N SER A 278 24.41 13.82 2.48
CA SER A 278 24.32 14.54 3.76
C SER A 278 25.33 14.07 4.82
N ARG A 279 26.01 12.93 4.57
CA ARG A 279 27.03 12.31 5.44
C ARG A 279 28.42 12.22 4.78
N ILE A 280 28.61 12.68 3.54
CA ILE A 280 29.89 12.58 2.81
C ILE A 280 30.80 13.73 3.25
N THR A 281 31.80 13.42 4.07
CA THR A 281 32.86 14.38 4.40
C THR A 281 33.96 14.37 3.34
N LYS A 282 34.85 15.34 3.36
CA LYS A 282 36.03 15.34 2.48
C LYS A 282 36.85 14.06 2.61
N ASP A 283 37.04 13.58 3.83
CA ASP A 283 37.77 12.33 4.08
C ASP A 283 37.09 11.12 3.42
N ASN A 284 35.76 11.14 3.30
CA ASN A 284 35.04 10.12 2.53
C ASN A 284 35.32 10.26 1.03
N ILE A 285 35.37 11.48 0.49
CA ILE A 285 35.64 11.76 -0.93
C ILE A 285 37.07 11.38 -1.31
N ASP A 286 38.05 11.79 -0.49
CA ASP A 286 39.47 11.54 -0.72
C ASP A 286 39.79 10.03 -0.75
N LYS A 287 38.95 9.21 -0.08
CA LYS A 287 39.06 7.74 -0.03
C LYS A 287 38.16 7.01 -1.04
N MET A 288 37.26 7.73 -1.73
CA MET A 288 36.36 7.12 -2.71
C MET A 288 37.07 6.89 -4.04
N ARG A 289 36.77 5.76 -4.69
CA ARG A 289 37.19 5.55 -6.07
C ARG A 289 36.37 6.46 -6.98
N LYS A 290 36.96 6.85 -8.11
CA LYS A 290 36.30 7.71 -9.09
C LYS A 290 34.93 7.15 -9.54
N GLU A 291 34.84 5.84 -9.74
CA GLU A 291 33.58 5.16 -10.11
C GLU A 291 32.50 5.26 -9.02
N ASP A 292 32.87 5.20 -7.74
CA ASP A 292 31.92 5.29 -6.62
C ASP A 292 31.40 6.74 -6.46
N LEU A 293 32.28 7.71 -6.71
CA LEU A 293 31.96 9.13 -6.75
C LEU A 293 31.05 9.48 -7.94
N ASP A 294 31.38 8.97 -9.12
CA ASP A 294 30.56 9.10 -10.33
C ASP A 294 29.19 8.45 -10.09
N PHE A 295 29.12 7.26 -9.48
CA PHE A 295 27.87 6.60 -9.09
C PHE A 295 27.02 7.44 -8.13
N HIS A 296 27.61 7.99 -7.05
CA HIS A 296 26.87 8.81 -6.10
C HIS A 296 26.33 10.08 -6.76
N THR A 297 27.08 10.65 -7.71
CA THR A 297 26.64 11.86 -8.41
C THR A 297 25.61 11.54 -9.49
N ASP A 298 25.81 10.47 -10.25
CA ASP A 298 24.85 9.93 -11.22
C ASP A 298 23.56 9.49 -10.52
N TYR A 299 23.60 9.03 -9.27
CA TYR A 299 22.41 8.70 -8.49
C TYR A 299 21.58 9.94 -8.12
N ILE A 300 22.21 11.04 -7.68
CA ILE A 300 21.53 12.34 -7.46
C ILE A 300 20.88 12.79 -8.77
N VAL A 301 21.62 12.68 -9.86
CA VAL A 301 21.21 13.10 -11.18
C VAL A 301 20.11 12.20 -11.75
N LYS A 302 20.18 10.88 -11.57
CA LYS A 302 19.23 9.88 -12.07
C LYS A 302 17.88 10.01 -11.37
N ASN A 303 17.85 10.20 -10.06
CA ASN A 303 16.59 10.41 -9.31
C ASN A 303 15.96 11.79 -9.58
N CYS A 304 16.75 12.81 -9.92
CA CYS A 304 16.23 14.09 -10.43
C CYS A 304 15.73 14.00 -11.89
N ASN A 305 16.26 13.07 -12.68
CA ASN A 305 15.94 12.85 -14.09
C ASN A 305 14.75 11.94 -14.35
N ASP A 306 14.32 11.14 -13.39
CA ASP A 306 13.22 10.19 -13.58
C ASP A 306 11.84 10.85 -13.87
N PHE A 307 11.78 12.20 -13.99
CA PHE A 307 10.59 12.99 -14.29
C PHE A 307 10.54 13.73 -15.64
N ARG A 308 11.47 13.53 -16.58
CA ARG A 308 11.27 14.03 -17.98
C ARG A 308 11.65 13.02 -19.06
N PRO A 309 10.93 13.02 -20.20
CA PRO A 309 10.97 11.94 -21.17
C PRO A 309 12.30 11.92 -21.92
N ILE A 310 12.90 10.74 -21.95
CA ILE A 310 14.15 10.42 -22.64
C ILE A 310 13.98 10.64 -24.14
N LYS A 311 14.85 11.46 -24.75
CA LYS A 311 15.24 11.32 -26.15
C LYS A 311 16.74 11.09 -26.24
N ASN A 312 17.06 9.99 -26.92
CA ASN A 312 18.34 9.58 -27.46
C ASN A 312 19.38 9.09 -26.46
N GLY A 313 19.94 7.92 -26.73
CA GLY A 313 21.01 7.30 -25.95
C GLY A 313 22.15 8.28 -25.66
N GLU A 314 22.66 8.19 -24.43
CA GLU A 314 23.70 9.06 -23.84
C GLU A 314 23.37 10.57 -23.88
N TYR A 315 22.37 10.99 -23.12
CA TYR A 315 22.23 12.41 -22.75
C TYR A 315 22.23 12.57 -21.24
N VAL A 316 23.41 12.82 -20.67
CA VAL A 316 23.50 13.66 -19.47
C VAL A 316 23.20 15.07 -19.96
N SER A 317 22.07 15.67 -19.56
CA SER A 317 21.78 17.05 -19.99
C SER A 317 22.95 17.97 -19.60
N GLU A 318 23.23 19.01 -20.39
CA GLU A 318 24.27 20.00 -20.04
C GLU A 318 24.06 20.53 -18.62
N PHE A 319 22.80 20.75 -18.22
CA PHE A 319 22.41 21.12 -16.86
C PHE A 319 22.83 20.08 -15.81
N HIS A 320 22.70 18.77 -16.09
CA HIS A 320 23.14 17.73 -15.16
C HIS A 320 24.65 17.62 -15.04
N THR A 321 25.37 17.79 -16.15
CA THR A 321 26.83 17.86 -16.14
C THR A 321 27.28 19.08 -15.34
N GLU A 322 26.63 20.22 -15.53
CA GLU A 322 26.90 21.46 -14.82
C GLU A 322 26.63 21.34 -13.31
N VAL A 323 25.46 20.80 -12.91
CA VAL A 323 25.11 20.59 -11.50
C VAL A 323 26.08 19.60 -10.84
N ARG A 324 26.43 18.50 -11.53
CA ARG A 324 27.45 17.54 -11.07
C ARG A 324 28.78 18.23 -10.82
N GLU A 325 29.28 18.96 -11.81
CA GLU A 325 30.57 19.64 -11.71
C GLU A 325 30.56 20.69 -10.59
N LYS A 326 29.47 21.47 -10.45
CA LYS A 326 29.29 22.42 -9.36
C LYS A 326 29.30 21.75 -7.99
N VAL A 327 28.49 20.71 -7.78
CA VAL A 327 28.43 19.96 -6.51
C VAL A 327 29.80 19.40 -6.14
N TYR A 328 30.45 18.71 -7.08
CA TYR A 328 31.76 18.12 -6.87
C TYR A 328 32.82 19.18 -6.52
N ASN A 329 32.87 20.28 -7.27
CA ASN A 329 33.81 21.37 -7.06
C ASN A 329 33.66 22.07 -5.72
N ILE A 330 32.44 22.09 -5.14
CA ILE A 330 32.16 22.61 -3.80
C ILE A 330 32.61 21.59 -2.74
N LEU A 331 32.23 20.33 -2.91
CA LEU A 331 32.52 19.27 -1.93
C LEU A 331 34.02 19.03 -1.74
N GLN A 332 34.82 19.02 -2.80
CA GLN A 332 36.29 18.88 -2.72
C GLN A 332 36.99 19.97 -1.90
N CYS A 333 36.35 21.14 -1.80
CA CYS A 333 36.89 22.31 -1.12
C CYS A 333 36.42 22.40 0.35
N SER A 334 35.35 21.68 0.71
CA SER A 334 34.83 21.56 2.08
C SER A 334 35.57 20.49 2.90
N VAL A 335 35.39 20.48 4.22
CA VAL A 335 35.83 19.41 5.15
C VAL A 335 34.65 18.56 5.58
N LYS A 336 33.49 19.18 5.81
CA LYS A 336 32.21 18.53 6.14
C LYS A 336 31.06 19.21 5.41
N ASN A 337 30.02 18.44 5.11
CA ASN A 337 28.80 18.96 4.53
C ASN A 337 27.55 18.25 5.09
N THR A 338 26.42 18.94 5.09
CA THR A 338 25.09 18.39 5.43
C THR A 338 24.04 19.11 4.60
N LEU A 339 23.08 18.35 4.06
CA LEU A 339 22.04 18.85 3.17
C LEU A 339 20.68 18.47 3.75
N GLU A 340 19.81 19.46 3.91
CA GLU A 340 18.47 19.35 4.48
C GLU A 340 17.48 20.07 3.56
N MET A 341 16.23 19.61 3.47
CA MET A 341 15.21 20.27 2.67
C MET A 341 13.92 20.38 3.47
N THR A 342 13.28 21.54 3.42
CA THR A 342 11.95 21.72 4.04
C THR A 342 10.88 20.98 3.25
N ASP A 343 9.78 20.63 3.90
CA ASP A 343 8.61 20.06 3.24
C ASP A 343 7.95 20.98 2.20
N GLY A 344 8.19 22.29 2.27
CA GLY A 344 7.65 23.28 1.34
C GLY A 344 6.12 23.45 1.38
N GLU A 345 5.63 24.47 0.67
CA GLU A 345 4.20 24.73 0.49
C GLU A 345 3.80 24.45 -0.96
N TYR A 346 2.63 23.84 -1.18
CA TYR A 346 2.16 23.59 -2.55
C TYR A 346 1.77 24.90 -3.24
N ASP A 347 2.42 25.18 -4.37
CA ASP A 347 2.10 26.29 -5.26
C ASP A 347 1.19 25.77 -6.37
N THR A 348 -0.09 26.14 -6.32
CA THR A 348 -1.10 25.72 -7.31
C THR A 348 -0.84 26.28 -8.71
N GLY A 349 -0.24 27.47 -8.81
CA GLY A 349 0.10 28.08 -10.10
C GLY A 349 1.24 27.34 -10.78
N LYS A 350 2.21 26.85 -10.01
CA LYS A 350 3.34 26.05 -10.51
C LYS A 350 3.10 24.54 -10.48
N LYS A 351 2.03 24.09 -9.82
CA LYS A 351 1.71 22.67 -9.58
C LYS A 351 2.85 21.89 -8.93
N ALA A 352 3.56 22.54 -8.01
CA ALA A 352 4.75 22.00 -7.35
C ALA A 352 4.86 22.51 -5.91
N PHE A 353 5.47 21.72 -5.03
CA PHE A 353 5.87 22.16 -3.70
C PHE A 353 7.06 23.10 -3.79
N ASN A 354 6.97 24.23 -3.12
CA ASN A 354 8.02 25.22 -2.97
C ASN A 354 8.78 24.95 -1.67
N ALA A 355 9.85 24.19 -1.78
CA ALA A 355 10.74 23.87 -0.67
C ALA A 355 11.97 24.78 -0.66
N THR A 356 12.64 24.81 0.48
CA THR A 356 13.94 25.44 0.63
C THR A 356 14.96 24.36 0.99
N LEU A 357 16.00 24.28 0.18
CA LEU A 357 17.18 23.48 0.42
C LEU A 357 18.15 24.26 1.30
N TYR A 358 18.69 23.60 2.32
CA TYR A 358 19.73 24.11 3.21
C TYR A 358 20.97 23.23 3.04
N TRP A 359 22.07 23.83 2.61
CA TRP A 359 23.35 23.16 2.47
C TRP A 359 24.36 23.79 3.42
N THR A 360 24.65 23.09 4.51
CA THR A 360 25.65 23.50 5.49
C THR A 360 27.00 22.91 5.11
N LEU A 361 28.02 23.76 5.01
CA LEU A 361 29.39 23.38 4.69
C LEU A 361 30.34 23.90 5.76
N THR A 362 31.42 23.16 5.97
CA THR A 362 32.55 23.59 6.80
C THR A 362 33.79 23.62 5.94
N ASP A 363 34.51 24.74 5.89
CA ASP A 363 35.73 24.89 5.10
C ASP A 363 36.96 24.30 5.82
N ARG A 364 38.14 24.47 5.20
CA ARG A 364 39.42 23.99 5.73
C ARG A 364 39.89 24.72 7.00
N ASN A 365 39.37 25.92 7.24
CA ASN A 365 39.63 26.71 8.43
C ASN A 365 38.68 26.36 9.58
N GLY A 366 37.78 25.39 9.38
CA GLY A 366 36.75 25.00 10.34
C GLY A 366 35.59 26.00 10.41
N LYS A 367 35.52 26.96 9.49
CA LYS A 367 34.45 27.97 9.40
C LYS A 367 33.26 27.42 8.66
N LYS A 368 32.05 27.83 9.03
CA LYS A 368 30.83 27.32 8.43
C LYS A 368 30.22 28.31 7.44
N ALA A 369 29.54 27.78 6.44
CA ALA A 369 28.58 28.52 5.66
C ALA A 369 27.32 27.69 5.45
N VAL A 370 26.18 28.37 5.38
CA VAL A 370 24.89 27.77 5.02
C VAL A 370 24.42 28.42 3.72
N MET A 371 24.30 27.62 2.66
CA MET A 371 23.61 28.03 1.44
C MET A 371 22.14 27.64 1.54
N THR A 372 21.24 28.57 1.27
CA THR A 372 19.81 28.30 1.11
C THR A 372 19.40 28.53 -0.33
N GLN A 373 18.64 27.62 -0.95
CA GLN A 373 18.09 27.83 -2.29
C GLN A 373 16.67 27.29 -2.34
N LYS A 374 15.75 28.02 -2.98
CA LYS A 374 14.40 27.50 -3.19
C LYS A 374 14.41 26.43 -4.28
N PHE A 375 13.65 25.38 -4.07
CA PHE A 375 13.45 24.28 -4.99
C PHE A 375 11.96 24.07 -5.20
N TYR A 376 11.56 23.94 -6.46
CA TYR A 376 10.24 23.44 -6.80
C TYR A 376 10.35 21.94 -7.04
N TYR A 377 9.57 21.15 -6.32
CA TYR A 377 9.45 19.72 -6.59
C TYR A 377 8.00 19.33 -6.78
N GLY A 378 7.73 18.48 -7.77
CA GLY A 378 6.36 18.13 -8.13
C GLY A 378 6.32 17.19 -9.33
N MET A 379 5.18 17.18 -10.01
CA MET A 379 4.88 16.28 -11.13
C MET A 379 5.84 16.41 -12.34
N SER A 380 6.61 17.51 -12.41
CA SER A 380 7.55 17.80 -13.51
C SER A 380 9.03 17.62 -13.13
N GLY A 381 9.29 17.04 -11.94
CA GLY A 381 10.62 16.85 -11.38
C GLY A 381 11.03 17.91 -10.36
N TYR A 382 12.33 18.01 -10.14
CA TYR A 382 12.96 18.96 -9.20
C TYR A 382 13.63 20.08 -9.99
N GLU A 383 13.32 21.33 -9.67
CA GLU A 383 13.90 22.49 -10.33
C GLU A 383 14.37 23.52 -9.28
N PRO A 384 15.67 23.86 -9.24
CA PRO A 384 16.12 24.97 -8.43
C PRO A 384 15.51 26.27 -8.95
N ALA A 385 14.93 27.07 -8.05
CA ALA A 385 14.47 28.40 -8.39
C ALA A 385 15.68 29.31 -8.61
N GLN A 386 15.91 29.67 -9.87
CA GLN A 386 17.04 30.49 -10.29
C GLN A 386 17.09 31.82 -9.53
N GLY A 387 18.30 32.24 -9.13
CA GLY A 387 18.53 33.49 -8.41
C GLY A 387 18.03 33.53 -6.96
N THR A 388 17.61 32.39 -6.39
CA THR A 388 17.16 32.32 -4.98
C THR A 388 18.22 31.86 -4.00
N ALA A 389 19.41 31.51 -4.49
CA ALA A 389 20.54 31.10 -3.66
C ALA A 389 20.99 32.26 -2.75
N LYS A 390 21.10 31.98 -1.45
CA LYS A 390 21.67 32.89 -0.45
C LYS A 390 22.70 32.14 0.36
N VAL A 391 23.78 32.81 0.73
CA VAL A 391 24.87 32.22 1.49
C VAL A 391 25.10 33.04 2.75
N TYR A 392 25.10 32.37 3.89
CA TYR A 392 25.41 32.93 5.20
C TYR A 392 26.69 32.26 5.68
N ALA A 393 27.80 33.00 5.68
CA ALA A 393 29.12 32.48 6.00
C ALA A 393 29.68 33.13 7.27
N ASP A 394 30.35 32.32 8.10
CA ASP A 394 31.08 32.81 9.26
C ASP A 394 32.24 33.72 8.83
N GLU A 395 32.63 34.65 9.71
CA GLU A 395 33.82 35.47 9.47
C GLU A 395 35.08 34.59 9.29
N GLY A 396 35.76 34.80 8.15
CA GLY A 396 36.94 34.04 7.75
C GLY A 396 36.66 32.76 6.97
N PHE A 397 35.40 32.52 6.55
CA PHE A 397 35.07 31.44 5.61
C PHE A 397 35.76 31.65 4.25
N ASP A 398 36.15 30.55 3.60
CA ASP A 398 36.80 30.55 2.30
C ASP A 398 35.99 31.30 1.24
N GLN A 399 36.51 32.42 0.75
CA GLN A 399 35.83 33.29 -0.21
C GLN A 399 35.56 32.64 -1.56
N LYS A 400 36.41 31.69 -2.01
CA LYS A 400 36.18 30.96 -3.27
C LYS A 400 35.02 29.99 -3.11
N LEU A 401 34.93 29.34 -1.95
CA LEU A 401 33.82 28.45 -1.62
C LEU A 401 32.52 29.24 -1.44
N GLU A 402 32.59 30.41 -0.79
CA GLU A 402 31.44 31.31 -0.65
C GLU A 402 30.89 31.75 -2.01
N GLN A 403 31.76 32.13 -2.95
CA GLN A 403 31.36 32.55 -4.28
C GLN A 403 30.68 31.41 -5.06
N LYS A 404 31.25 30.19 -5.01
CA LYS A 404 30.64 29.00 -5.62
C LYS A 404 29.26 28.69 -5.03
N LEU A 405 29.07 28.88 -3.72
CA LEU A 405 27.77 28.68 -3.09
C LEU A 405 26.75 29.73 -3.52
N LYS A 406 27.18 30.97 -3.82
CA LYS A 406 26.30 32.04 -4.31
C LYS A 406 25.81 31.79 -5.73
N GLU A 407 26.56 31.03 -6.54
CA GLU A 407 26.14 30.62 -7.88
C GLU A 407 24.92 29.68 -7.85
N GLY A 408 24.73 28.94 -6.75
CA GLY A 408 23.62 28.01 -6.58
C GLY A 408 23.67 26.80 -7.52
N PHE A 409 22.59 26.03 -7.52
CA PHE A 409 22.36 24.91 -8.42
C PHE A 409 21.79 25.35 -9.77
#